data_AF-A0A0S1SP03-F1
#
_entry.id   AF-A0A0S1SP03-F1
#
_cell.length_a   1.000
_cell.length_b   1.000
_cell.length_c   1.000
_cell.angle_alpha   90.00
_cell.angle_beta   90.00
_cell.angle_gamma   90.00
#
_symmetry.space_group_name_H-M   'P 1'
#
loop_
_entity.id
_entity.type
_entity.pdbx_description
1 polymer ?
#
loop_
_entity_poly.entity_id
_entity_poly.type
_entity_poly.pdbx_seq_one_letter_code
_entity_poly.pdbx_strand_id
1 'polypeptide(L)' 'MFGKSFLGMVAGVLTVVGALNWGLIGVGVFLNRDLNVVRMVVGTVPAAEAVVYILVGLGAVWVLIESLRK' A
#
# COMPACT_ATOMS: atom_id res chain seq x y z
N MET A 1 13.99 -11.97 -2.43
CA MET A 1 14.47 -10.58 -2.44
C MET A 1 13.66 -9.80 -3.46
N PHE A 2 13.16 -8.61 -3.11
CA PHE A 2 12.64 -7.66 -4.08
C PHE A 2 13.68 -7.47 -5.20
N GLY A 3 13.26 -7.54 -6.47
CA GLY A 3 14.14 -7.19 -7.59
C GLY A 3 14.62 -8.29 -8.54
N LYS A 4 13.79 -9.29 -8.88
CA LYS A 4 14.05 -10.08 -10.12
C LYS A 4 13.51 -9.39 -11.39
N SER A 5 12.56 -8.47 -11.24
CA SER A 5 11.93 -7.73 -12.35
C SER A 5 11.43 -6.37 -11.88
N PHE A 6 11.28 -5.41 -12.81
CA PHE A 6 10.72 -4.09 -12.55
C PHE A 6 9.35 -4.17 -11.86
N LEU A 7 8.48 -5.08 -12.32
CA LEU A 7 7.16 -5.30 -11.73
C LEU A 7 7.26 -5.75 -10.26
N GLY A 8 8.22 -6.61 -9.92
CA GLY A 8 8.45 -7.02 -8.53
C GLY A 8 8.95 -5.89 -7.63
N MET A 9 9.70 -4.94 -8.18
CA MET A 9 10.12 -3.73 -7.45
C MET A 9 8.92 -2.81 -7.17
N VAL A 10 8.12 -2.52 -8.20
CA VAL A 10 6.91 -1.68 -8.07
C VAL A 10 5.93 -2.29 -7.08
N ALA A 11 5.63 -3.59 -7.22
CA ALA A 11 4.74 -4.32 -6.32
C ALA A 11 5.26 -4.29 -4.86
N GLY A 12 6.57 -4.43 -4.67
CA GLY A 12 7.19 -4.33 -3.35
C GLY A 12 7.04 -2.96 -2.72
N VAL A 13 7.33 -1.90 -3.48
CA VAL A 13 7.17 -0.51 -3.01
C VAL A 13 5.71 -0.23 -2.64
N LEU A 14 4.76 -0.59 -3.52
CA LEU A 14 3.32 -0.41 -3.24
C LEU A 14 2.89 -1.13 -1.97
N THR A 15 3.36 -2.37 -1.77
CA THR A 15 3.02 -3.17 -0.58
C THR A 15 3.57 -2.53 0.69
N VAL A 16 4.84 -2.11 0.69
CA VAL A 16 5.48 -1.50 1.86
C VAL A 16 4.82 -0.15 2.20
N VAL A 17 4.62 0.71 1.20
CA VAL A 17 3.96 2.01 1.41
C VAL A 17 2.53 1.83 1.90
N GLY A 18 1.78 0.87 1.35
CA GLY A 18 0.44 0.53 1.82
C GLY A 18 0.41 0.06 3.28
N ALA A 19 1.33 -0.82 3.66
CA ALA A 19 1.45 -1.28 5.04
C ALA A 19 1.80 -0.14 6.01
N LEU A 20 2.70 0.77 5.60
CA LEU A 20 3.03 1.97 6.38
C LEU A 20 1.81 2.89 6.53
N ASN A 21 1.02 3.11 5.47
CA ASN A 21 -0.21 3.91 5.54
C ASN A 21 -1.19 3.33 6.56
N TRP A 22 -1.41 2.01 6.57
CA TRP A 22 -2.30 1.37 7.54
C TRP A 22 -1.76 1.44 8.97
N GLY A 23 -0.43 1.32 9.15
CA GLY A 23 0.21 1.55 10.44
C GLY A 23 -0.01 2.97 10.95
N LEU A 24 0.13 3.97 10.09
CA LEU A 24 -0.15 5.37 10.42
C LEU A 24 -1.63 5.60 10.76
N ILE A 25 -2.56 5.02 10.00
CA ILE A 25 -4.00 5.05 10.35
C ILE A 25 -4.22 4.50 11.75
N GLY A 26 -3.61 3.35 12.08
CA GLY A 26 -3.68 2.76 13.43
C GLY A 26 -3.14 3.67 14.52
N VAL A 27 -2.01 4.34 14.29
CA VAL A 27 -1.47 5.36 15.20
C VAL A 27 -2.43 6.55 15.32
N GLY A 28 -3.04 6.97 14.22
CA GLY A 28 -3.99 8.07 14.15
C GLY A 28 -5.20 7.87 15.05
N VAL A 29 -5.67 6.62 15.20
CA VAL A 29 -6.74 6.26 16.15
C VAL A 29 -6.39 6.66 17.59
N PHE A 30 -5.17 6.37 18.06
CA PHE A 30 -4.75 6.73 19.43
C PHE A 30 -4.54 8.24 19.61
N LEU A 31 -4.26 8.96 18.54
CA LEU A 31 -4.05 10.40 18.55
C LEU A 31 -5.32 11.21 18.25
N ASN A 32 -6.45 10.55 17.97
CA ASN A 32 -7.68 11.16 17.44
C ASN A 32 -7.40 12.05 16.22
N ARG A 33 -6.56 11.57 15.30
CA ARG A 33 -6.17 12.26 14.07
C ARG A 33 -6.29 11.33 12.88
N ASP A 34 -6.71 11.88 11.74
CA ASP A 34 -6.64 11.17 10.48
C ASP A 34 -5.21 11.23 9.93
N LEU A 35 -4.54 10.07 9.92
CA LEU A 35 -3.20 9.88 9.38
C LEU A 35 -3.18 9.03 8.10
N ASN A 36 -4.31 8.98 7.40
CA ASN A 36 -4.40 8.32 6.10
C ASN A 36 -3.68 9.15 5.02
N VAL A 37 -2.43 8.79 4.74
CA VAL A 37 -1.57 9.45 3.75
C VAL A 37 -2.16 9.35 2.35
N VAL A 38 -2.82 8.24 2.02
CA VAL A 38 -3.51 8.13 0.72
C VAL A 38 -4.55 9.23 0.59
N ARG A 39 -5.40 9.40 1.60
CA ARG A 39 -6.42 10.47 1.62
C ARG A 39 -5.81 11.88 1.61
N MET A 40 -4.67 12.09 2.27
CA MET A 40 -3.96 13.38 2.24
C MET A 40 -3.44 13.73 0.84
N VAL A 41 -2.99 12.73 0.06
CA VAL A 41 -2.43 12.94 -1.27
C VAL A 41 -3.51 13.03 -2.34
N VAL A 42 -4.50 12.12 -2.32
CA VAL A 42 -5.55 12.04 -3.36
C VAL A 42 -6.78 12.90 -3.05
N GLY A 43 -6.82 13.51 -1.85
CA GLY A 43 -7.94 14.30 -1.36
C GLY A 43 -9.13 13.45 -0.93
N THR A 44 -10.30 14.08 -0.81
CA THR A 44 -11.54 13.44 -0.33
C THR A 44 -12.34 12.78 -1.46
N VAL A 45 -11.69 12.29 -2.52
CA VAL A 45 -12.34 11.63 -3.65
C VAL A 45 -12.35 10.12 -3.41
N PRO A 46 -13.50 9.50 -3.03
CA PRO A 46 -13.53 8.10 -2.58
C PRO A 46 -13.04 7.12 -3.65
N ALA A 47 -13.35 7.39 -4.92
CA ALA A 47 -12.93 6.56 -6.03
C ALA A 47 -11.40 6.54 -6.22
N ALA A 48 -10.73 7.68 -6.01
CA ALA A 48 -9.27 7.76 -6.16
C ALA A 48 -8.54 6.99 -5.06
N GLU A 49 -9.01 7.11 -3.82
CA GLU A 49 -8.51 6.34 -2.67
C GLU A 49 -8.68 4.83 -2.89
N ALA A 50 -9.85 4.39 -3.38
CA ALA A 50 -10.12 2.99 -3.68
C ALA A 50 -9.17 2.42 -4.75
N VAL A 51 -8.87 3.18 -5.81
CA VAL A 51 -7.90 2.75 -6.84
C VAL A 51 -6.53 2.51 -6.23
N VAL A 52 -6.05 3.39 -5.36
CA VAL A 52 -4.75 3.20 -4.68
C VAL A 52 -4.76 1.93 -3.84
N TYR A 53 -5.83 1.66 -3.09
CA TYR A 53 -5.94 0.44 -2.29
C TYR A 53 -5.95 -0.84 -3.12
N ILE A 54 -6.63 -0.83 -4.28
CA ILE A 54 -6.60 -1.97 -5.20
C ILE A 54 -5.16 -2.21 -5.69
N LEU A 55 -4.44 -1.16 -6.08
CA LEU A 55 -3.05 -1.27 -6.54
C LEU A 55 -2.11 -1.81 -5.46
N VAL A 56 -2.27 -1.35 -4.21
CA VAL A 56 -1.54 -1.89 -3.05
C VAL A 56 -1.84 -3.37 -2.85
N GLY A 57 -3.12 -3.77 -2.88
CA GLY A 57 -3.53 -5.16 -2.73
C GLY A 57 -2.98 -6.07 -3.82
N LEU A 58 -3.04 -5.63 -5.08
CA LEU A 58 -2.45 -6.35 -6.22
C LEU A 58 -0.93 -6.46 -6.08
N GLY A 59 -0.26 -5.41 -5.60
CA GLY A 59 1.16 -5.44 -5.27
C GLY A 59 1.49 -6.52 -4.24
N ALA A 60 0.71 -6.61 -3.17
CA ALA A 60 0.91 -7.61 -2.12
C ALA A 60 0.71 -9.05 -2.64
N VAL A 61 -0.34 -9.27 -3.45
CA VAL A 61 -0.60 -10.57 -4.09
C VAL A 61 0.57 -10.98 -5.00
N TRP A 62 1.10 -10.05 -5.80
CA TRP A 62 2.25 -10.31 -6.66
C TRP A 62 3.50 -10.70 -5.84
N VAL A 63 3.79 -9.95 -4.78
CA VAL A 63 4.93 -10.23 -3.88
C VAL A 63 4.77 -11.61 -3.22
N LEU A 64 3.56 -11.98 -2.82
CA LEU A 64 3.27 -13.29 -2.23
C LEU A 64 3.51 -14.42 -3.24
N ILE A 65 2.92 -14.34 -4.44
CA ILE A 65 3.08 -15.36 -5.48
C ILE A 65 4.56 -15.54 -5.84
N GLU A 66 5.29 -14.44 -6.01
CA GLU A 66 6.73 -14.48 -6.31
C GLU A 66 7.57 -15.00 -5.14
N SER A 67 7.05 -14.94 -3.91
CA SER A 67 7.70 -15.55 -2.74
C SER A 67 7.46 -17.05 -2.65
N LEU A 68 6.29 -17.53 -3.10
CA LEU A 68 5.94 -18.96 -3.15
C LEU A 68 6.61 -19.73 -4.31
N ARG A 69 6.97 -19.03 -5.39
CA ARG A 69 7.65 -19.63 -6.56
C ARG A 69 9.17 -19.80 -6.37
N LYS A 70 9.74 -19.27 -5.28
CA LYS A 70 11.16 -19.44 -4.97
C LYS A 70 11.42 -20.82 -4.40
#